data_AF-A0A957G9R1-F1
#
_entry.id   AF-A0A957G9R1-F1
#
_cell.length_a   1.000
_cell.length_b   1.000
_cell.length_c   1.000
_cell.angle_alpha   90.00
_cell.angle_beta   90.00
_cell.angle_gamma   90.00
#
_symmetry.space_group_name_H-M   'P 1'
#
loop_
_entity.id
_entity.type
_entity.pdbx_description
1 polymer ?
#
loop_
_entity_poly.entity_id
_entity_poly.type
_entity_poly.pdbx_seq_one_letter_code
_entity_poly.pdbx_strand_id
1 'polypeptide(L)'
;ITYFWLATAIAVVVLFLLTQLLSQPLTGYPLQSYLSFLGLGLLVHAFGQYSFSYALGYLPASLVAPAGLGQPVVTALLAGPLLGQYLTPGQAAGGVAVLVGVLVVHRSRTGRRSA
;
A
#
# COMPACT_ATOMS: atom_id res chain seq x y z
N ILE A 1 -6.52 -11.64 12.34
CA ILE A 1 -5.09 -12.01 12.60
C ILE A 1 -4.73 -13.32 11.89
N THR A 2 -5.51 -14.40 12.02
CA THR A 2 -5.23 -15.70 11.36
C THR A 2 -5.14 -15.62 9.83
N TYR A 3 -6.05 -14.88 9.18
CA TYR A 3 -6.03 -14.67 7.73
C TYR A 3 -4.75 -13.96 7.25
N PHE A 4 -4.27 -12.96 7.99
CA PHE A 4 -3.08 -12.19 7.65
C PHE A 4 -1.82 -13.06 7.63
N TRP A 5 -1.64 -13.91 8.66
CA TRP A 5 -0.50 -14.83 8.72
C TRP A 5 -0.52 -15.85 7.59
N LEU A 6 -1.70 -16.40 7.26
CA LEU A 6 -1.85 -17.36 6.18
C LEU A 6 -1.56 -16.71 4.81
N ALA A 7 -2.10 -15.52 4.57
CA ALA A 7 -1.86 -14.78 3.33
C ALA A 7 -0.38 -14.41 3.17
N THR A 8 0.28 -13.95 4.25
CA THR A 8 1.73 -13.67 4.26
C THR A 8 2.54 -14.93 3.99
N ALA A 9 2.22 -16.05 4.61
CA ALA A 9 2.92 -17.31 4.38
C ALA A 9 2.81 -17.76 2.92
N ILE A 10 1.62 -17.69 2.33
CA ILE A 10 1.39 -18.02 0.92
C ILE A 10 2.17 -17.05 0.02
N ALA A 11 2.14 -15.74 0.31
CA ALA A 11 2.87 -14.75 -0.46
C ALA A 11 4.39 -15.01 -0.45
N VAL A 12 4.96 -15.36 0.70
CA VAL A 12 6.38 -15.74 0.82
C VAL A 12 6.71 -16.94 -0.05
N VAL A 13 5.89 -18.00 0.01
CA VAL A 13 6.10 -19.21 -0.80
C VAL A 13 6.02 -18.90 -2.29
N VAL A 14 5.00 -18.16 -2.71
CA VAL A 14 4.80 -17.79 -4.12
C VAL A 14 5.93 -16.91 -4.63
N LEU A 15 6.33 -15.87 -3.88
CA LEU A 15 7.42 -14.99 -4.25
C LEU A 15 8.75 -15.75 -4.33
N PHE A 16 9.02 -16.66 -3.40
CA PHE A 16 10.21 -17.50 -3.44
C PHE A 16 10.26 -18.39 -4.69
N LEU A 17 9.14 -19.04 -5.03
CA LEU A 17 9.04 -19.84 -6.26
C LEU A 17 9.24 -18.99 -7.51
N LEU A 18 8.68 -17.77 -7.54
CA LEU A 18 8.85 -16.83 -8.65
C LEU A 18 10.31 -16.37 -8.78
N THR A 19 11.00 -16.07 -7.69
CA THR A 19 12.42 -15.67 -7.75
C THR A 19 13.30 -16.77 -8.33
N GLN A 20 13.00 -18.03 -7.99
CA GLN A 20 13.70 -19.19 -8.55
C GLN A 20 13.38 -19.35 -10.05
N LEU A 21 12.12 -19.17 -10.46
CA LEU A 21 11.70 -19.29 -11.85
C LEU A 21 12.28 -18.18 -12.73
N LEU A 22 12.36 -16.95 -12.22
CA LEU A 22 12.91 -15.79 -12.93
C LEU A 22 14.44 -15.65 -12.78
N SER A 23 15.10 -16.62 -12.13
CA SER A 23 16.55 -16.61 -11.87
C SER A 23 17.05 -15.29 -11.26
N GLN A 24 16.23 -14.67 -10.41
CA GLN A 24 16.59 -13.44 -9.73
C GLN A 24 17.54 -13.79 -8.57
N PRO A 25 18.70 -13.11 -8.46
CA PRO A 25 19.60 -13.35 -7.34
C PRO A 25 18.90 -12.97 -6.04
N LEU A 26 18.78 -13.92 -5.11
CA LEU A 26 18.29 -13.69 -3.74
C LEU A 26 19.39 -13.12 -2.83
N THR A 27 20.65 -13.30 -3.25
CA THR A 27 21.86 -12.92 -2.52
C THR A 27 22.80 -12.13 -3.42
N GLY A 28 23.60 -11.24 -2.83
CA GLY A 28 24.54 -10.38 -3.57
C GLY A 28 24.15 -8.91 -3.68
N TYR A 29 23.04 -8.50 -3.05
CA TYR A 29 22.70 -7.09 -2.93
C TYR A 29 23.60 -6.38 -1.90
N PRO A 30 23.85 -5.06 -2.07
CA PRO A 30 24.57 -4.28 -1.07
C PRO A 30 23.79 -4.24 0.26
N LEU A 31 24.51 -4.11 1.38
CA LEU A 31 23.93 -4.10 2.73
C LEU A 31 22.81 -3.06 2.90
N GLN A 32 22.91 -1.90 2.23
CA GLN A 32 21.85 -0.89 2.23
C GLN A 32 20.52 -1.39 1.67
N SER A 33 20.53 -2.25 0.65
CA SER A 33 19.31 -2.84 0.09
C SER A 33 18.64 -3.79 1.08
N TYR A 34 19.43 -4.59 1.80
CA TYR A 34 18.91 -5.47 2.86
C TYR A 34 18.27 -4.67 4.00
N LEU A 35 18.91 -3.59 4.45
CA LEU A 35 18.34 -2.71 5.47
C LEU A 35 17.05 -2.05 4.99
N SER A 36 16.99 -1.64 3.72
CA SER A 36 15.79 -1.08 3.11
C SER A 36 14.64 -2.09 3.05
N PHE A 37 14.93 -3.34 2.65
CA PHE A 37 13.93 -4.43 2.66
C PHE A 37 13.43 -4.73 4.07
N LEU A 38 14.33 -4.74 5.06
CA LEU A 38 13.96 -4.90 6.48
C LEU A 38 13.05 -3.77 6.96
N GLY A 39 13.39 -2.51 6.65
CA GLY A 39 12.57 -1.35 6.99
C GLY A 39 11.18 -1.40 6.34
N LEU A 40 11.12 -1.72 5.04
CA LEU A 40 9.86 -1.86 4.31
C LEU A 40 9.01 -3.02 4.86
N GLY A 41 9.62 -4.17 5.16
CA GLY A 41 8.90 -5.33 5.67
C GLY A 41 8.37 -5.15 7.09
N LEU A 42 9.19 -4.62 8.00
CA LEU A 42 8.81 -4.49 9.41
C LEU A 42 8.00 -3.21 9.67
N LEU A 43 8.50 -2.06 9.24
CA LEU A 43 7.88 -0.77 9.55
C LEU A 43 6.73 -0.44 8.61
N VAL A 44 6.89 -0.62 7.29
CA VAL A 44 5.82 -0.24 6.35
C VAL A 44 4.76 -1.33 6.30
N HIS A 45 5.16 -2.59 6.13
CA HIS A 45 4.22 -3.68 5.91
C HIS A 45 3.60 -4.20 7.21
N ALA A 46 4.39 -4.72 8.15
CA ALA A 46 3.83 -5.28 9.38
C ALA A 46 3.12 -4.21 10.21
N PHE A 47 3.81 -3.13 10.60
CA PHE A 47 3.22 -2.09 11.43
C PHE A 47 2.01 -1.42 10.76
N GLY A 48 2.09 -1.10 9.46
CA GLY A 48 0.97 -0.52 8.72
C GLY A 48 -0.29 -1.40 8.73
N GLN A 49 -0.13 -2.71 8.50
CA GLN A 49 -1.25 -3.67 8.53
C GLN A 49 -1.80 -3.87 9.94
N TYR A 50 -0.95 -3.88 10.96
CA TYR A 50 -1.37 -3.94 12.36
C TYR A 50 -2.15 -2.68 12.76
N SER A 51 -1.66 -1.48 12.43
CA SER A 51 -2.35 -0.22 12.71
C SER A 51 -3.71 -0.14 11.99
N PHE A 52 -3.77 -0.59 10.73
CA PHE A 52 -5.04 -0.63 9.98
C PHE A 52 -6.05 -1.61 10.60
N SER A 53 -5.58 -2.81 10.97
CA SER A 53 -6.41 -3.81 11.65
C SER A 53 -6.87 -3.35 13.03
N TYR A 54 -6.01 -2.65 13.77
CA TYR A 54 -6.33 -2.06 15.07
C TYR A 54 -7.37 -0.96 14.92
N ALA A 55 -7.20 -0.05 13.94
CA ALA A 55 -8.17 1.00 13.66
C ALA A 55 -9.57 0.44 13.35
N LEU A 56 -9.67 -0.68 12.62
CA LEU A 56 -10.95 -1.35 12.38
C LEU A 56 -11.58 -1.97 13.63
N GLY A 57 -10.76 -2.34 14.62
CA GLY A 57 -11.24 -2.86 15.91
C GLY A 57 -11.86 -1.80 16.81
N TYR A 58 -11.42 -0.54 16.70
CA TYR A 58 -11.85 0.57 17.57
C TYR A 58 -12.68 1.65 16.88
N LEU A 59 -12.60 1.76 15.55
CA LEU A 59 -13.38 2.70 14.76
C LEU A 59 -14.30 1.96 13.77
N PRO A 60 -15.51 2.48 13.52
CA PRO A 60 -16.38 1.92 12.49
C PRO A 60 -15.66 1.94 11.14
N ALA A 61 -15.78 0.85 10.38
CA ALA A 61 -15.14 0.69 9.07
C ALA A 61 -15.44 1.84 8.07
N SER A 62 -16.53 2.57 8.30
CA SER A 62 -16.88 3.78 7.54
C SER A 62 -15.88 4.93 7.70
N LEU A 63 -15.11 4.99 8.78
CA LEU A 63 -14.05 5.98 9.01
C LEU A 63 -12.68 5.49 8.53
N VAL A 64 -12.42 4.19 8.62
CA VAL A 64 -11.12 3.60 8.22
C VAL A 64 -11.01 3.43 6.70
N ALA A 65 -12.11 3.11 6.01
CA ALA A 65 -12.08 2.90 4.57
C ALA A 65 -11.71 4.18 3.75
N PRO A 66 -12.19 5.39 4.08
CA PRO A 66 -11.72 6.62 3.46
C PRO A 66 -10.21 6.88 3.69
N ALA A 67 -9.69 6.57 4.88
CA ALA A 67 -8.25 6.72 5.17
C ALA A 67 -7.39 5.78 4.31
N GLY A 68 -7.85 4.54 4.09
CA GLY A 68 -7.20 3.61 3.16
C GLY A 68 -7.23 4.10 1.70
N LEU A 69 -8.34 4.72 1.27
CA LEU A 69 -8.44 5.36 -0.05
C LEU A 69 -7.58 6.64 -0.17
N GLY A 70 -7.26 7.29 0.95
CA GLY A 70 -6.38 8.45 1.01
C GLY A 70 -4.89 8.11 0.86
N GLN A 71 -4.48 6.88 1.17
CA GLN A 71 -3.08 6.44 1.02
C GLN A 71 -2.48 6.76 -0.36
N PRO A 72 -3.09 6.38 -1.50
CA PRO A 72 -2.51 6.69 -2.82
C PRO A 72 -2.38 8.20 -3.08
N VAL A 73 -3.28 9.03 -2.54
CA VAL A 73 -3.20 10.49 -2.64
C VAL A 73 -2.02 11.03 -1.85
N VAL A 74 -1.88 10.60 -0.59
CA VAL A 74 -0.78 10.99 0.29
C VAL A 74 0.56 10.50 -0.29
N THR A 75 0.62 9.27 -0.80
CA THR A 75 1.81 8.73 -1.48
C THR A 75 2.18 9.56 -2.71
N ALA A 76 1.21 9.97 -3.54
CA ALA A 76 1.48 10.82 -4.70
C ALA A 76 2.01 12.21 -4.31
N LEU A 77 1.45 12.82 -3.25
CA LEU A 77 1.93 14.10 -2.71
C LEU A 77 3.35 13.99 -2.14
N LEU A 78 3.64 12.90 -1.43
CA LEU A 78 4.94 12.68 -0.79
C LEU A 78 6.02 12.18 -1.76
N ALA A 79 5.65 11.62 -2.92
CA ALA A 79 6.60 11.07 -3.89
C ALA A 79 7.60 12.12 -4.40
N GLY A 80 7.16 13.36 -4.64
CA GLY A 80 8.01 14.46 -5.08
C GLY A 80 9.16 14.77 -4.11
N PRO A 81 8.87 15.18 -2.85
CA PRO A 81 9.91 15.53 -1.89
C PRO A 81 10.74 14.33 -1.39
N LEU A 82 10.17 13.11 -1.34
CA LEU A 82 10.89 11.93 -0.83
C LEU A 82 11.75 11.23 -1.88
N LEU A 83 11.27 11.11 -3.12
CA LEU A 83 12.00 10.39 -4.18
C LEU A 83 12.75 11.33 -5.14
N GLY A 84 12.55 12.65 -5.05
CA GLY A 84 13.12 13.62 -5.99
C GLY A 84 12.63 13.45 -7.43
N GLN A 85 11.62 12.59 -7.65
CA GLN A 85 11.03 12.34 -8.94
C GLN A 85 9.82 13.27 -9.11
N TYR A 86 10.01 14.36 -9.85
CA TYR A 86 8.91 15.22 -10.26
C TYR A 86 7.98 14.41 -11.17
N LEU A 87 6.67 14.46 -10.90
CA LEU A 87 5.67 13.72 -11.66
C LEU A 87 5.81 14.07 -13.15
N THR A 88 6.14 13.06 -13.96
CA THR A 88 6.04 13.18 -15.41
C THR A 88 4.58 13.43 -15.81
N PRO A 89 4.30 14.09 -16.96
CA PRO A 89 2.92 14.40 -17.36
C PRO A 89 1.98 13.17 -17.39
N GLY A 90 2.52 11.99 -17.74
CA GLY A 90 1.77 10.73 -17.69
C GLY A 90 1.45 10.25 -16.27
N GLN A 91 2.37 10.42 -15.31
CA GLN A 91 2.12 10.13 -13.90
C GLN A 91 1.13 11.12 -13.27
N ALA A 92 1.15 12.38 -13.70
CA ALA A 92 0.16 13.37 -13.30
C ALA A 92 -1.26 12.97 -13.76
N ALA A 93 -1.41 12.51 -15.01
CA ALA A 93 -2.68 11.99 -15.51
C ALA A 93 -3.16 10.75 -14.72
N GLY A 94 -2.24 9.83 -14.38
CA GLY A 94 -2.54 8.69 -13.52
C GLY A 94 -2.97 9.09 -12.11
N GLY A 95 -2.29 10.08 -11.51
CA GLY A 95 -2.64 10.64 -10.20
C GLY A 95 -4.03 11.29 -10.21
N VAL A 96 -4.35 12.06 -11.25
CA VAL A 96 -5.68 12.64 -11.45
C VAL A 96 -6.75 11.55 -11.61
N ALA A 97 -6.48 10.50 -12.38
CA ALA A 97 -7.41 9.39 -12.55
C ALA A 97 -7.69 8.66 -11.22
N VAL A 98 -6.67 8.45 -10.38
CA VAL A 98 -6.83 7.86 -9.04
C VAL A 98 -7.62 8.80 -8.13
N LEU A 99 -7.30 10.10 -8.12
CA LEU A 99 -8.04 11.11 -7.35
C LEU A 99 -9.51 11.17 -7.74
N VAL A 100 -9.81 11.12 -9.04
CA VAL A 100 -11.19 11.06 -9.56
C VAL A 100 -11.88 9.76 -9.11
N GLY A 101 -11.21 8.62 -9.21
CA GLY A 101 -11.75 7.34 -8.73
C GLY A 101 -12.08 7.37 -7.23
N VAL A 102 -11.20 7.92 -6.41
CA VAL A 102 -11.44 8.12 -4.97
C VAL A 102 -12.63 9.06 -4.73
N LEU A 103 -12.72 10.16 -5.47
CA LEU A 103 -13.83 11.12 -5.37
C LEU A 103 -15.18 10.50 -5.75
N VAL A 104 -15.22 9.68 -6.79
CA VAL A 104 -16.42 8.94 -7.22
C VAL A 104 -16.86 7.96 -6.14
N VAL A 105 -15.95 7.14 -5.63
CA VAL A 105 -16.25 6.18 -4.54
C VAL A 105 -16.73 6.90 -3.28
N HIS A 106 -16.10 8.02 -2.93
CA HIS A 106 -16.50 8.83 -1.79
C HIS A 106 -17.92 9.37 -1.96
N ARG A 107 -18.24 9.97 -3.13
CA ARG A 107 -19.59 10.50 -3.42
C ARG A 107 -20.67 9.42 -3.47
N SER A 108 -20.37 8.26 -4.05
CA SER A 108 -21.32 7.13 -4.09
C SER A 108 -21.66 6.57 -2.71
N ARG A 109 -20.74 6.68 -1.74
CA ARG A 109 -21.00 6.28 -0.35
C ARG A 109 -21.84 7.30 0.41
N THR A 110 -21.69 8.60 0.13
CA THR A 110 -22.51 9.65 0.74
C THR A 110 -23.97 9.60 0.25
N GLY A 111 -24.21 9.25 -1.02
CA GLY A 111 -25.58 9.15 -1.57
C GLY A 111 -26.40 7.95 -1.09
N ARG A 112 -25.75 6.91 -0.52
CA ARG A 112 -26.43 5.68 -0.08
C ARG A 112 -26.90 5.71 1.39
N ARG A 113 -26.67 6.82 2.09
CA ARG A 113 -27.06 7.04 3.49
C ARG A 113 -28.35 7.88 3.62
N SER A 114 -29.00 8.19 2.50
CA SER A 114 -30.21 9.03 2.41
C SER A 114 -31.41 8.31 1.78
N ALA A 115 -31.37 6.98 1.67
CA ALA A 115 -32.48 6.13 1.22
C ALA A 115 -32.85 5.14 2.31
#